data_AF-A0A3M7L2L8-F1
#
_entry.id   AF-A0A3M7L2L8-F1
#
_cell.length_a   1.000
_cell.length_b   1.000
_cell.length_c   1.000
_cell.angle_alpha   90.00
_cell.angle_beta   90.00
_cell.angle_gamma   90.00
#
_symmetry.space_group_name_H-M   'P 1'
#
loop_
_entity.id
_entity.type
_entity.pdbx_description
1 polymer ?
#
loop_
_entity_poly.entity_id
_entity_poly.type
_entity_poly.pdbx_seq_one_letter_code
_entity_poly.pdbx_strand_id
1 'polypeptide(L)'
;MADDNSTDSAVFKDAKILNISEVNLVFEKYLEHMRQRDPEYQTNALMEKSMELLAQHHFTEQELGLMTNLQPMTPDEVFKLIPSLDDESRFSGNDIQRIIAELAQYSEVK
;
A
#
# COMPACT_ATOMS: atom_id res chain seq x y z
N MET A 1 10.73 33.58 -12.68
CA MET A 1 10.39 32.36 -11.93
C MET A 1 10.13 31.31 -12.98
N ALA A 2 11.11 30.42 -13.20
CA ALA A 2 11.05 29.43 -14.27
C ALA A 2 10.31 28.19 -13.76
N ASP A 3 9.32 27.75 -14.52
CA ASP A 3 8.64 26.48 -14.35
C ASP A 3 9.63 25.32 -14.60
N ASP A 4 10.04 24.66 -13.52
CA ASP A 4 10.85 23.45 -13.55
C ASP A 4 9.96 22.22 -13.80
N ASN A 5 9.35 22.15 -14.99
CA ASN A 5 8.42 21.08 -15.39
C ASN A 5 8.96 20.25 -16.57
N SER A 6 10.23 20.44 -16.94
CA SER A 6 10.85 19.83 -18.14
C SER A 6 11.56 18.49 -17.88
N THR A 7 11.83 18.16 -16.63
CA THR A 7 12.75 17.07 -16.27
C THR A 7 12.04 15.72 -16.18
N ASP A 8 10.78 15.68 -15.77
CA ASP A 8 10.03 14.43 -15.56
C ASP A 8 9.59 13.74 -16.85
N SER A 9 9.24 14.50 -17.89
CA SER A 9 8.78 13.92 -19.15
C SER A 9 9.87 13.15 -19.90
N ALA A 10 11.14 13.51 -19.70
CA ALA A 10 12.27 12.84 -20.35
C ALA A 10 12.58 11.47 -19.74
N VAL A 11 12.36 11.30 -18.43
CA VAL A 11 12.70 10.07 -17.70
C VAL A 11 11.84 8.89 -18.13
N PHE A 12 10.56 9.14 -18.43
CA PHE A 12 9.62 8.08 -18.80
C PHE A 12 9.47 7.88 -20.31
N LYS A 13 10.27 8.57 -21.13
CA LYS A 13 10.13 8.53 -22.59
C LYS A 13 10.30 7.13 -23.18
N ASP A 14 11.18 6.32 -22.57
CA ASP A 14 11.46 4.94 -22.97
C ASP A 14 10.84 3.92 -22.01
N ALA A 15 10.03 4.36 -21.05
CA ALA A 15 9.38 3.48 -20.10
C ALA A 15 8.34 2.61 -20.81
N LYS A 16 8.39 1.31 -20.54
CA LYS A 16 7.35 0.37 -21.01
C LYS A 16 6.21 0.35 -20.01
N ILE A 17 4.99 0.45 -20.51
CA ILE A 17 3.78 0.33 -19.71
C ILE A 17 3.52 -1.15 -19.47
N LEU A 18 3.28 -1.51 -18.21
CA LEU A 18 2.80 -2.83 -17.82
C LEU A 18 1.32 -2.71 -17.48
N ASN A 19 0.51 -3.63 -18.00
CA ASN A 19 -0.86 -3.77 -17.53
C ASN A 19 -0.90 -4.45 -16.14
N ILE A 20 -2.04 -4.37 -15.45
CA ILE A 20 -2.21 -4.92 -14.09
C ILE A 20 -1.87 -6.42 -14.04
N SER A 21 -2.27 -7.19 -15.05
CA SER A 21 -1.98 -8.63 -15.10
C SER A 21 -0.48 -8.92 -15.29
N GLU A 22 0.24 -8.09 -16.05
CA GLU A 22 1.69 -8.20 -16.22
C GLU A 22 2.43 -7.82 -14.94
N VAL A 23 1.98 -6.78 -14.23
CA VAL A 23 2.53 -6.41 -12.92
C VAL A 23 2.37 -7.57 -11.94
N ASN A 24 1.18 -8.16 -11.84
CA ASN A 24 0.94 -9.32 -10.98
C ASN A 24 1.87 -10.49 -11.32
N LEU A 25 2.02 -10.82 -12.61
CA LEU A 25 2.87 -11.92 -13.05
C LEU A 25 4.36 -11.67 -12.75
N VAL A 26 4.83 -10.44 -12.89
CA VAL A 26 6.21 -10.07 -12.52
C VAL A 26 6.43 -10.18 -11.02
N PHE A 27 5.47 -9.72 -10.21
CA PHE A 27 5.53 -9.83 -8.75
C PHE A 27 5.53 -11.28 -8.27
N GLU A 28 4.66 -12.13 -8.81
CA GLU A 28 4.62 -13.56 -8.49
C GLU A 28 5.97 -14.24 -8.76
N LYS A 29 6.52 -14.03 -9.96
CA LYS A 29 7.83 -14.59 -10.33
C LYS A 29 8.96 -14.06 -9.46
N TYR A 30 8.91 -12.79 -9.08
CA TYR A 30 9.90 -12.21 -8.17
C TYR A 30 9.86 -12.88 -6.79
N LEU A 31 8.67 -13.05 -6.21
CA LEU A 31 8.49 -13.72 -4.92
C LEU A 31 8.87 -15.20 -4.95
N GLU A 32 8.59 -15.91 -6.05
CA GLU A 32 9.06 -17.28 -6.26
C GLU A 32 10.59 -17.35 -6.34
N HIS A 33 11.21 -16.45 -7.09
CA HIS A 33 12.67 -16.41 -7.23
C HIS A 33 13.36 -16.11 -5.89
N MET A 34 12.81 -15.17 -5.12
CA MET A 34 13.32 -14.85 -3.78
C MET A 34 13.21 -16.06 -2.84
N ARG A 35 12.06 -16.74 -2.81
CA ARG A 35 11.86 -17.96 -1.99
C ARG A 35 12.73 -19.15 -2.41
N GLN A 36 13.06 -19.27 -3.69
CA GLN A 36 13.99 -20.31 -4.17
C GLN A 36 15.44 -20.02 -3.78
N ARG A 37 15.83 -18.74 -3.73
CA ARG A 37 17.18 -18.29 -3.38
C ARG A 37 17.41 -18.28 -1.87
N ASP A 38 16.38 -17.91 -1.11
CA ASP A 38 16.36 -17.87 0.33
C ASP A 38 15.02 -18.45 0.83
N PRO A 39 15.00 -19.71 1.30
CA PRO A 39 13.79 -20.34 1.84
C PRO A 39 13.21 -19.64 3.08
N GLU A 40 14.02 -18.82 3.76
CA GLU A 40 13.60 -18.00 4.90
C GLU A 40 13.16 -16.59 4.48
N TYR A 41 13.13 -16.29 3.17
CA TYR A 41 12.64 -15.01 2.66
C TYR A 41 11.21 -14.76 3.13
N GLN A 42 11.07 -13.78 4.01
CA GLN A 42 9.79 -13.24 4.43
C GLN A 42 9.44 -12.03 3.57
N THR A 43 8.17 -11.94 3.19
CA THR A 43 7.64 -10.76 2.52
C THR A 43 7.81 -9.53 3.41
N ASN A 44 7.75 -8.33 2.81
CA ASN A 44 7.78 -7.10 3.60
C ASN A 44 6.75 -7.21 4.74
N ALA A 45 7.17 -6.95 5.97
CA ALA A 45 6.30 -7.06 7.14
C ALA A 45 5.02 -6.22 7.00
N LEU A 46 5.06 -5.12 6.23
CA LEU A 46 3.87 -4.34 5.85
C LEU A 46 2.90 -5.14 4.96
N MET A 47 3.43 -5.93 4.03
CA MET A 47 2.64 -6.78 3.15
C MET A 47 1.95 -7.90 3.94
N GLU A 48 2.67 -8.58 4.82
CA GLU A 48 2.09 -9.60 5.71
C GLU A 48 1.01 -8.99 6.58
N LYS A 49 1.28 -7.83 7.18
CA LYS A 49 0.31 -7.15 8.01
C LYS A 49 -0.93 -6.71 7.24
N SER A 50 -0.73 -6.26 6.00
CA SER A 50 -1.83 -5.91 5.11
C SER A 50 -2.72 -7.13 4.83
N MET A 51 -2.13 -8.29 4.56
CA MET A 51 -2.88 -9.52 4.35
C MET A 51 -3.68 -9.96 5.59
N GLU A 52 -3.13 -9.79 6.80
CA GLU A 52 -3.87 -10.03 8.04
C GLU A 52 -5.10 -9.13 8.18
N LEU A 53 -4.96 -7.83 7.89
CA LEU A 53 -6.05 -6.86 7.98
C LEU A 53 -7.16 -7.14 6.96
N LEU A 54 -6.82 -7.66 5.77
CA LEU A 54 -7.81 -8.17 4.80
C LEU A 54 -8.51 -9.42 5.31
N ALA A 55 -7.78 -10.37 5.89
CA ALA A 55 -8.33 -11.62 6.40
C ALA A 55 -9.28 -11.40 7.58
N GLN A 56 -9.09 -10.33 8.36
CA GLN A 56 -10.00 -9.92 9.44
C GLN A 56 -11.28 -9.24 8.94
N HIS A 57 -11.48 -9.12 7.61
CA HIS A 57 -12.65 -8.51 6.96
C HIS A 57 -12.94 -7.06 7.36
N HIS A 58 -11.94 -6.36 7.90
CA HIS A 58 -12.09 -4.95 8.26
C HIS A 58 -12.04 -4.06 7.00
N PHE A 59 -11.19 -4.40 6.04
CA PHE A 59 -10.97 -3.64 4.81
C PHE A 59 -11.29 -4.46 3.56
N THR A 60 -11.72 -3.77 2.51
CA THR A 60 -11.60 -4.29 1.14
C THR A 60 -10.17 -4.17 0.63
N GLU A 61 -9.81 -4.95 -0.39
CA GLU A 61 -8.49 -4.87 -1.04
C GLU A 61 -8.16 -3.44 -1.52
N GLN A 62 -9.17 -2.74 -2.03
CA GLN A 62 -9.03 -1.36 -2.51
C GLN A 62 -8.79 -0.37 -1.36
N GLU A 63 -9.59 -0.45 -0.29
CA GLU A 63 -9.45 0.43 0.87
C GLU A 63 -8.08 0.25 1.54
N LEU A 64 -7.61 -0.99 1.67
CA LEU A 64 -6.30 -1.25 2.27
C LEU A 64 -5.15 -0.81 1.36
N GLY A 65 -5.27 -1.02 0.05
CA GLY A 65 -4.29 -0.52 -0.91
C GLY A 65 -4.16 0.99 -0.87
N LEU A 66 -5.27 1.71 -0.67
CA LEU A 66 -5.25 3.17 -0.48
C LEU A 66 -4.63 3.55 0.88
N MET A 67 -4.96 2.83 1.96
CA MET A 67 -4.38 3.07 3.29
C MET A 67 -2.86 2.91 3.30
N THR A 68 -2.32 1.86 2.66
CA THR A 68 -0.88 1.58 2.66
C THR A 68 -0.10 2.46 1.69
N ASN A 69 -0.71 2.90 0.59
CA ASN A 69 -0.06 3.78 -0.40
C ASN A 69 -0.11 5.26 -0.01
N LEU A 70 -1.24 5.74 0.49
CA LEU A 70 -1.42 7.15 0.85
C LEU A 70 -0.84 7.49 2.23
N GLN A 71 -0.67 6.48 3.09
CA GLN A 71 -0.10 6.59 4.43
C GLN A 71 -0.67 7.77 5.25
N PRO A 72 -2.01 7.89 5.37
CA PRO A 72 -2.64 8.95 6.14
C PRO A 72 -2.24 8.84 7.62
N MET A 73 -2.04 9.98 8.28
CA MET A 73 -1.53 10.02 9.66
C MET A 73 -2.65 10.19 10.69
N THR A 74 -3.84 10.61 10.25
CA THR A 74 -4.99 10.88 11.12
C THR A 74 -6.29 10.26 10.57
N PRO A 75 -7.26 9.92 11.44
CA PRO A 75 -8.57 9.44 11.01
C PRO A 75 -9.31 10.42 10.09
N ASP A 76 -9.19 11.73 10.35
CA ASP A 76 -9.79 12.77 9.50
C ASP A 76 -9.23 12.74 8.06
N GLU A 77 -7.92 12.51 7.90
CA GLU A 77 -7.32 12.29 6.58
C GLU A 77 -7.82 11.00 5.92
N VAL A 78 -7.93 9.90 6.68
CA VAL A 78 -8.47 8.62 6.17
C VAL A 78 -9.88 8.83 5.61
N PHE A 79 -10.78 9.44 6.37
CA PHE A 79 -12.17 9.62 5.96
C PHE A 79 -12.32 10.57 4.76
N LYS A 80 -11.43 11.56 4.64
CA LYS A 80 -11.40 12.47 3.48
C LYS A 80 -10.85 11.80 2.22
N LEU A 81 -9.81 10.98 2.35
CA LEU A 81 -9.13 10.35 1.22
C LEU A 81 -9.78 9.03 0.79
N ILE A 82 -10.42 8.33 1.73
CA ILE A 82 -11.06 7.03 1.55
C ILE A 82 -12.47 7.09 2.17
N PRO A 83 -13.44 7.75 1.51
CA PRO A 83 -14.77 8.01 2.08
C PRO A 83 -15.56 6.74 2.41
N SER A 84 -15.24 5.59 1.81
CA SER A 84 -15.89 4.32 2.13
C SER A 84 -15.56 3.78 3.53
N LEU A 85 -14.53 4.33 4.18
CA LEU A 85 -14.15 4.01 5.55
C LEU A 85 -14.82 4.92 6.59
N ASP A 86 -15.48 6.01 6.17
CA ASP A 86 -16.26 6.91 7.03
C ASP A 86 -17.63 6.29 7.37
N ASP A 87 -17.58 5.12 8.02
CA ASP A 87 -18.72 4.35 8.47
C ASP A 87 -18.50 3.93 9.92
N GLU A 88 -19.09 4.69 10.84
CA GLU A 88 -19.04 4.46 12.29
C GLU A 88 -19.57 3.08 12.71
N SER A 89 -20.33 2.38 11.84
CA SER A 89 -20.77 1.00 12.11
C SER A 89 -19.67 -0.04 11.82
N ARG A 90 -18.69 0.31 10.98
CA ARG A 90 -17.54 -0.53 10.62
C ARG A 90 -16.30 -0.17 11.44
N PHE A 91 -16.06 1.13 11.63
CA PHE A 91 -14.86 1.63 12.30
C PHE A 91 -15.17 2.88 13.12
N SER A 92 -14.78 2.87 14.40
CA SER A 92 -14.68 4.12 15.14
C SER A 92 -13.40 4.88 14.77
N GLY A 93 -13.39 6.21 14.96
CA GLY A 93 -12.17 7.00 14.79
C GLY A 93 -10.97 6.52 15.62
N ASN A 94 -11.23 5.90 16.78
CA ASN A 94 -10.18 5.29 17.61
C ASN A 94 -9.62 4.00 16.99
N ASP A 95 -10.46 3.18 16.35
CA ASP A 95 -10.03 1.97 15.65
C ASP A 95 -9.12 2.31 14.47
N ILE A 96 -9.52 3.30 13.67
CA ILE A 96 -8.70 3.82 12.56
C ILE A 96 -7.38 4.37 13.07
N GLN A 97 -7.39 5.16 14.14
CA GLN A 97 -6.15 5.69 14.73
C GLN A 97 -5.19 4.58 15.17
N ARG A 98 -5.72 3.48 15.74
CA ARG A 98 -4.91 2.31 16.12
C ARG A 98 -4.32 1.62 14.88
N ILE A 99 -5.12 1.44 13.83
CA ILE A 99 -4.68 0.78 12.59
C ILE A 99 -3.61 1.61 11.87
N ILE A 100 -3.77 2.94 11.81
CA ILE A 100 -2.72 3.85 11.28
C ILE A 100 -1.41 3.66 12.05
N ALA A 101 -1.48 3.71 13.38
CA ALA A 101 -0.29 3.58 14.24
C ALA A 101 0.37 2.21 14.10
N GLU A 102 -0.41 1.15 13.89
CA GLU A 102 0.09 -0.19 13.63
C GLU A 102 0.78 -0.29 12.27
N LEU A 103 0.14 0.19 11.19
CA LEU A 103 0.72 0.19 9.84
C LEU A 103 2.00 1.03 9.74
N ALA A 104 2.07 2.15 10.47
CA ALA A 104 3.24 3.01 10.50
C ALA A 104 4.51 2.28 10.98
N GLN A 105 4.38 1.31 11.89
CA GLN A 105 5.51 0.50 12.40
C GLN A 105 6.19 -0.36 11.32
N TYR A 106 5.46 -0.65 10.24
CA TYR A 106 5.93 -1.47 9.13
C TYR A 106 6.32 -0.63 7.90
N SER A 107 6.06 0.67 7.92
CA SER A 107 6.38 1.59 6.81
C SER A 107 7.85 2.00 6.75
N GLU A 108 8.57 1.91 7.88
CA GLU A 108 10.00 2.15 7.93
C GLU A 108 10.78 0.94 7.39
N VAL A 109 11.11 1.00 6.11
CA VAL A 109 12.24 0.23 5.58
C VAL A 109 13.50 0.78 6.24
N LYS A 110 14.09 0.03 7.17
CA LYS A 110 15.49 0.23 7.59
C LYS A 110 16.46 -0.19 6.50
#